data_AF-A0A800BMP2-F1
#
_entry.id   AF-A0A800BMP2-F1
#
_cell.length_a   1.000
_cell.length_b   1.000
_cell.length_c   1.000
_cell.angle_alpha   90.00
_cell.angle_beta   90.00
_cell.angle_gamma   90.00
#
_symmetry.space_group_name_H-M   'P 1'
#
loop_
_entity.id
_entity.type
_entity.pdbx_description
1 polymer ?
#
loop_
_entity_poly.entity_id
_entity_poly.type
_entity_poly.pdbx_seq_one_letter_code
_entity_poly.pdbx_strand_id
1 'polypeptide(L)'
;MLADISRSKNMTFSEILEIEGVKKSISNPRITSARRAETLIRELKHIRNPLAETAWNKAKQKVSSLSLPEGVRLNIPPYLEGTKYRLEILFSNGKELEAKLNGLIHNKFLMEFRKPLEEALQNLNFSLTREKR
;
A
#
# COMPACT_ATOMS: atom_id res chain seq x y z
N MET A 1 -8.09 -6.45 -13.77
CA MET A 1 -6.81 -6.92 -13.19
C MET A 1 -6.05 -7.83 -14.14
N LEU A 2 -6.46 -9.09 -14.38
CA LEU A 2 -5.76 -9.98 -15.32
C LEU A 2 -5.74 -9.44 -16.75
N ALA A 3 -6.87 -8.92 -17.25
CA ALA A 3 -6.93 -8.26 -18.56
C ALA A 3 -6.01 -7.03 -18.66
N ASP A 4 -5.86 -6.29 -17.56
CA ASP A 4 -4.97 -5.11 -17.49
C ASP A 4 -3.50 -5.53 -17.58
N ILE A 5 -3.12 -6.59 -16.86
CA ILE A 5 -1.77 -7.16 -16.89
C ILE A 5 -1.48 -7.70 -18.29
N SER A 6 -2.39 -8.48 -18.85
CA SER A 6 -2.29 -9.04 -20.19
C SER A 6 -2.05 -7.95 -21.23
N ARG A 7 -2.86 -6.89 -21.20
CA ARG A 7 -2.75 -5.76 -22.13
C ARG A 7 -1.48 -4.92 -21.92
N SER A 8 -1.12 -4.63 -20.68
CA SER A 8 0.03 -3.75 -20.35
C SER A 8 1.39 -4.42 -20.53
N LYS A 9 1.46 -5.74 -20.35
CA LYS A 9 2.70 -6.53 -20.46
C LYS A 9 2.76 -7.42 -21.70
N ASN A 10 1.74 -7.38 -22.55
CA ASN A 10 1.61 -8.23 -23.73
C ASN A 10 1.81 -9.73 -23.42
N MET A 11 1.10 -10.21 -22.38
CA MET A 11 1.13 -11.59 -21.92
C MET A 11 -0.24 -12.24 -22.07
N THR A 12 -0.28 -13.51 -22.43
CA THR A 12 -1.48 -14.34 -22.36
C THR A 12 -1.82 -14.66 -20.90
N PHE A 13 -3.07 -15.08 -20.65
CA PHE A 13 -3.46 -15.50 -19.29
C PHE A 13 -2.65 -16.71 -18.80
N SER A 14 -2.33 -17.65 -19.69
CA SER A 14 -1.50 -18.82 -19.34
C SER A 14 -0.11 -18.40 -18.88
N GLU A 15 0.53 -17.45 -19.57
CA GLU A 15 1.85 -16.94 -19.18
C GLU A 15 1.80 -16.22 -17.82
N ILE A 16 0.72 -15.49 -17.52
CA ILE A 16 0.54 -14.84 -16.20
C ILE A 16 0.43 -15.87 -15.08
N LEU A 17 -0.21 -17.02 -15.32
CA LEU A 17 -0.35 -18.09 -14.33
C LEU A 17 0.96 -18.81 -14.04
N GLU A 18 1.88 -18.83 -15.00
CA GLU A 18 3.21 -19.42 -14.84
C GLU A 18 4.22 -18.52 -14.12
N ILE A 19 3.89 -17.25 -13.86
CA ILE A 19 4.72 -16.36 -13.06
C ILE A 19 4.92 -16.98 -11.67
N GLU A 20 6.18 -17.09 -11.24
CA GLU A 20 6.56 -17.86 -10.05
C GLU A 20 5.74 -17.52 -8.80
N GLY A 21 5.49 -16.24 -8.53
CA GLY A 21 4.65 -15.78 -7.41
C GLY A 21 3.19 -16.23 -7.53
N VAL A 22 2.62 -16.16 -8.72
CA VAL A 22 1.23 -16.56 -9.03
C VAL A 22 1.09 -18.08 -8.93
N LYS A 23 2.00 -18.81 -9.57
CA LYS A 23 2.05 -20.28 -9.55
C LYS A 23 2.19 -20.82 -8.13
N LYS A 24 3.10 -20.27 -7.32
CA LYS A 24 3.26 -20.64 -5.91
C LYS A 24 2.02 -20.35 -5.08
N SER A 25 1.32 -19.25 -5.36
CA SER A 25 0.09 -18.90 -4.65
C SER A 25 -1.03 -19.90 -4.93
N ILE A 26 -1.17 -20.34 -6.18
CA ILE A 26 -2.20 -21.31 -6.59
C ILE A 26 -1.88 -22.71 -6.05
N SER A 27 -0.64 -23.15 -6.18
CA SER A 27 -0.24 -24.54 -5.91
C SER A 27 0.09 -24.84 -4.44
N ASN A 28 0.00 -23.87 -3.52
CA ASN A 28 0.28 -24.11 -2.12
C ASN A 28 -0.86 -24.86 -1.42
N PRO A 29 -0.66 -26.13 -0.98
CA PRO A 29 -1.71 -26.92 -0.35
C PRO A 29 -1.91 -26.56 1.13
N ARG A 30 -0.98 -25.81 1.74
CA ARG A 30 -0.98 -25.49 3.18
C ARG A 30 -1.78 -24.22 3.54
N ILE A 31 -2.44 -23.59 2.57
CA ILE A 31 -3.23 -22.36 2.78
C ILE A 31 -4.71 -22.58 2.50
N THR A 32 -5.56 -21.94 3.30
CA THR A 32 -7.02 -21.94 3.11
C THR A 32 -7.39 -21.23 1.80
N SER A 33 -8.58 -21.52 1.26
CA SER A 33 -9.09 -20.91 0.02
C SER A 33 -9.14 -19.38 0.08
N ALA A 34 -9.57 -18.81 1.21
CA ALA A 34 -9.59 -17.36 1.43
C ALA A 34 -8.17 -16.76 1.38
N ARG A 35 -7.23 -17.33 2.13
CA ARG A 35 -5.84 -16.87 2.18
C ARG A 35 -5.13 -17.05 0.83
N ARG A 36 -5.50 -18.08 0.07
CA ARG A 36 -5.07 -18.30 -1.31
C ARG A 36 -5.51 -17.19 -2.23
N ALA A 37 -6.79 -16.82 -2.20
CA ALA A 37 -7.33 -15.73 -3.00
C ALA A 37 -6.64 -14.40 -2.67
N GLU A 38 -6.47 -14.08 -1.38
CA GLU A 38 -5.76 -12.87 -0.93
C GLU A 38 -4.33 -12.81 -1.45
N THR A 39 -3.60 -13.93 -1.33
CA THR A 39 -2.21 -14.04 -1.79
C THR A 39 -2.14 -13.85 -3.31
N LEU A 40 -3.00 -14.55 -4.07
CA LEU A 40 -3.06 -14.42 -5.53
C LEU A 40 -3.37 -12.98 -5.96
N ILE A 41 -4.36 -12.34 -5.34
CA ILE A 41 -4.72 -10.94 -5.64
C ILE A 41 -3.52 -10.02 -5.39
N ARG A 42 -2.77 -10.24 -4.31
CA ARG A 42 -1.56 -9.48 -3.98
C ARG A 42 -0.49 -9.62 -5.07
N GLU A 43 -0.18 -10.84 -5.49
CA GLU A 43 0.80 -11.09 -6.56
C GLU A 43 0.37 -10.42 -7.88
N LEU A 44 -0.91 -10.53 -8.25
CA LEU A 44 -1.43 -9.88 -9.46
C LEU A 44 -1.36 -8.35 -9.38
N LYS A 45 -1.64 -7.75 -8.22
CA LYS A 45 -1.50 -6.30 -8.02
C LYS A 45 -0.04 -5.85 -8.13
N HIS A 46 0.89 -6.61 -7.57
CA HIS A 46 2.33 -6.36 -7.69
C HIS A 46 2.77 -6.36 -9.16
N ILE A 47 2.38 -7.39 -9.92
CA ILE A 47 2.69 -7.49 -11.35
C ILE A 47 2.08 -6.30 -12.12
N ARG A 48 0.83 -5.94 -11.81
CA ARG A 48 0.12 -4.86 -12.50
C ARG A 48 0.78 -3.50 -12.32
N ASN A 49 1.24 -3.18 -11.11
CA ASN A 49 1.82 -1.87 -10.83
C ASN A 49 2.96 -1.95 -9.79
N PRO A 50 4.18 -2.34 -10.21
CA PRO A 50 5.33 -2.48 -9.32
C PRO A 50 5.77 -1.13 -8.72
N LEU A 51 5.56 -0.03 -9.45
CA LEU A 51 5.83 1.32 -8.95
C LEU A 51 4.88 1.70 -7.80
N ALA A 52 3.59 1.37 -7.93
CA ALA A 52 2.62 1.60 -6.85
C ALA A 52 2.94 0.78 -5.60
N GLU A 53 3.46 -0.45 -5.73
CA GLU A 53 3.90 -1.21 -4.56
C GLU A 53 5.14 -0.58 -3.91
N THR A 54 6.11 -0.15 -4.70
CA THR A 54 7.28 0.57 -4.18
C THR A 54 6.87 1.84 -3.43
N ALA A 55 5.95 2.61 -4.02
CA ALA A 55 5.37 3.81 -3.40
C ALA A 55 4.59 3.47 -2.13
N TRP A 56 3.79 2.41 -2.16
CA TRP A 56 3.02 1.94 -1.01
C TRP A 56 3.92 1.51 0.14
N ASN A 57 5.01 0.78 -0.13
CA ASN A 57 5.98 0.36 0.86
C ASN A 57 6.71 1.55 1.50
N LYS A 58 7.13 2.53 0.69
CA LYS A 58 7.72 3.79 1.19
C LYS A 58 6.73 4.58 2.05
N ALA A 59 5.48 4.66 1.62
CA ALA A 59 4.42 5.33 2.38
C ALA A 59 4.19 4.63 3.73
N LYS A 60 4.15 3.29 3.73
CA LYS A 60 4.00 2.49 4.94
C LYS A 60 5.17 2.71 5.91
N GLN A 61 6.40 2.78 5.40
CA GLN A 61 7.58 3.11 6.22
C GLN A 61 7.48 4.51 6.83
N LYS A 62 7.15 5.53 6.01
CA LYS A 62 6.94 6.91 6.46
C LYS A 62 5.86 6.99 7.55
N VAL A 63 4.78 6.23 7.40
CA VAL A 63 3.71 6.16 8.41
C VAL A 63 4.15 5.41 9.67
N SER A 64 4.95 4.34 9.54
CA SER A 64 5.46 3.61 10.71
C SER A 64 6.50 4.39 11.51
N SER A 65 7.22 5.32 10.87
CA SER A 65 8.14 6.23 11.56
C SER A 65 7.44 7.37 12.30
N LEU A 66 6.12 7.46 12.19
CA LEU A 66 5.36 8.48 12.92
C LEU A 66 5.25 8.09 14.38
N SER A 67 5.60 9.04 15.24
CA SER A 67 5.27 8.98 16.67
C SER A 67 3.76 9.22 16.85
N LEU A 68 2.95 8.24 16.45
CA LEU A 68 1.53 8.20 16.75
C LEU A 68 1.33 7.73 18.20
N PRO A 69 0.32 8.26 18.92
CA PRO A 69 -0.03 7.75 20.23
C PRO A 69 -0.32 6.25 20.20
N GLU A 70 -0.06 5.56 21.31
CA GLU A 70 -0.33 4.13 21.41
C GLU A 70 -1.80 3.79 21.08
N GLY A 71 -2.00 2.75 20.27
CA GLY A 71 -3.32 2.34 19.81
C GLY A 71 -3.89 3.21 18.68
N VAL A 72 -3.15 4.20 18.17
CA VAL A 72 -3.51 4.95 16.96
C VAL A 72 -2.75 4.39 15.76
N ARG A 73 -3.47 4.15 14.65
CA ARG A 73 -2.90 3.62 13.40
C ARG A 73 -3.45 4.35 12.19
N LEU A 74 -2.56 4.71 11.27
CA LEU A 74 -2.93 5.24 9.96
C LEU A 74 -2.81 4.13 8.91
N ASN A 75 -3.95 3.68 8.39
CA ASN A 75 -4.06 2.65 7.38
C ASN A 75 -4.10 3.28 5.99
N ILE A 76 -3.08 2.98 5.19
CA ILE A 76 -2.97 3.38 3.79
C ILE A 76 -3.59 2.29 2.89
N PRO A 77 -4.43 2.66 1.90
CA PRO A 77 -4.97 1.71 0.94
C PRO A 77 -3.86 0.86 0.28
N PRO A 78 -4.02 -0.47 0.21
CA PRO A 78 -3.09 -1.34 -0.50
C PRO A 78 -2.87 -0.85 -1.93
N TYR A 79 -1.61 -0.79 -2.35
CA TYR A 79 -1.21 -0.34 -3.70
C TYR A 79 -1.70 1.07 -4.06
N LEU A 80 -2.10 1.87 -3.06
CA LEU A 80 -2.58 3.25 -3.23
C LEU A 80 -3.78 3.37 -4.19
N GLU A 81 -4.56 2.29 -4.34
CA GLU A 81 -5.75 2.26 -5.21
C GLU A 81 -6.97 2.99 -4.61
N GLY A 82 -6.92 3.29 -3.31
CA GLY A 82 -7.97 4.03 -2.60
C GLY A 82 -7.71 5.54 -2.59
N THR A 83 -8.78 6.32 -2.66
CA THR A 83 -8.75 7.79 -2.59
C THR A 83 -8.80 8.34 -1.16
N LYS A 84 -9.02 7.46 -0.17
CA LYS A 84 -9.19 7.82 1.25
C LYS A 84 -8.20 7.05 2.12
N TYR A 85 -7.73 7.70 3.18
CA TYR A 85 -6.94 7.08 4.24
C TYR A 85 -7.83 6.82 5.45
N ARG A 86 -7.49 5.81 6.25
CA ARG A 86 -8.24 5.46 7.46
C ARG A 86 -7.35 5.66 8.68
N LEU A 87 -7.80 6.46 9.64
CA LEU A 87 -7.20 6.54 10.96
C LEU A 87 -8.04 5.70 11.92
N GLU A 88 -7.39 4.81 12.66
CA GLU A 88 -8.01 3.96 13.68
C GLU A 88 -7.45 4.35 15.04
N ILE A 89 -8.34 4.52 16.02
CA ILE A 89 -7.99 4.86 17.41
C ILE A 89 -8.62 3.79 18.28
N LEU A 90 -7.79 2.99 18.94
CA LEU A 90 -8.22 2.07 19.98
C LEU A 90 -8.24 2.82 21.32
N PHE A 91 -9.31 2.66 22.11
CA PHE A 91 -9.45 3.30 23.42
C PHE A 91 -10.38 2.45 24.31
N SER A 92 -10.20 2.59 25.63
CA SER A 92 -10.96 1.84 26.64
C SER A 92 -12.04 2.69 27.31
N ASN A 93 -11.91 4.02 27.27
CA ASN A 93 -12.89 4.98 27.82
C ASN A 93 -12.77 6.36 27.14
N GLY A 94 -13.73 7.26 27.44
CA GLY A 94 -13.80 8.58 26.83
C GLY A 94 -12.61 9.50 27.15
N LYS A 95 -12.07 9.42 28.37
CA LYS A 95 -10.90 10.22 28.78
C LYS A 95 -9.64 9.82 28.00
N GLU A 96 -9.48 8.52 27.74
CA GLU A 96 -8.40 8.01 26.89
C GLU A 96 -8.55 8.47 25.43
N LEU A 97 -9.78 8.42 24.88
CA LEU A 97 -10.06 8.90 23.53
C LEU A 97 -9.75 10.40 23.39
N GLU A 98 -10.20 11.22 24.34
CA GLU A 98 -9.95 12.67 24.35
C GLU A 98 -8.45 12.98 24.39
N ALA A 99 -7.69 12.30 25.25
CA ALA A 99 -6.24 12.47 25.33
C ALA A 99 -5.55 12.12 24.00
N LYS A 100 -5.96 11.02 23.34
CA LYS A 100 -5.42 10.61 22.04
C LYS A 100 -5.76 11.62 20.93
N LEU A 101 -6.99 12.11 20.88
CA LEU A 101 -7.41 13.13 19.92
C LEU A 101 -6.63 14.44 20.11
N ASN A 102 -6.46 14.88 21.35
CA ASN A 102 -5.66 16.09 21.65
C ASN A 102 -4.20 15.92 21.23
N GLY A 103 -3.61 14.73 21.45
CA GLY A 103 -2.26 14.43 20.97
C GLY A 103 -2.14 14.43 19.45
N LEU A 104 -3.20 14.06 18.73
CA LEU A 104 -3.25 14.07 17.27
C LEU A 104 -3.41 15.48 16.68
N ILE A 105 -4.30 16.30 17.25
CA ILE A 105 -4.57 17.66 16.73
C ILE A 105 -3.31 18.54 16.75
N HIS A 106 -2.44 18.36 17.75
CA HIS A 106 -1.18 19.10 17.85
C HIS A 106 -0.02 18.45 17.08
N ASN A 107 -0.26 17.33 16.40
CA ASN A 107 0.76 16.64 15.64
C ASN A 107 0.93 17.30 14.26
N LYS A 108 2.01 18.09 14.11
CA LYS A 108 2.39 18.79 12.87
C LYS A 108 2.38 17.88 11.64
N PHE A 109 2.65 16.59 11.80
CA PHE A 109 2.69 15.66 10.68
C PHE A 109 1.32 15.43 10.03
N LEU A 110 0.22 15.39 10.80
CA LEU A 110 -1.11 15.20 10.21
C LEU A 110 -1.49 16.36 9.29
N MET A 111 -1.00 17.57 9.59
CA MET A 111 -1.18 18.76 8.76
C MET A 111 -0.34 18.71 7.47
N GLU A 112 0.80 18.01 7.50
CA GLU A 112 1.72 17.88 6.36
C GLU A 112 1.53 16.59 5.56
N PHE A 113 0.62 15.70 5.98
CA PHE A 113 0.40 14.42 5.30
C PHE A 113 -0.20 14.62 3.91
N ARG A 114 0.66 14.55 2.88
CA ARG A 114 0.25 14.57 1.48
C ARG A 114 0.00 13.15 0.96
N LYS A 115 -0.71 13.05 -0.16
CA LYS A 115 -1.00 11.77 -0.82
C LYS A 115 0.32 11.08 -1.23
N PRO A 116 0.68 9.92 -0.66
CA PRO A 116 1.98 9.30 -0.90
C PRO A 116 2.24 8.89 -2.35
N LEU A 117 1.19 8.62 -3.13
CA LEU A 117 1.32 8.30 -4.55
C LEU A 117 1.77 9.52 -5.36
N GLU A 118 1.25 10.69 -5.05
CA GLU A 118 1.63 11.94 -5.72
C GLU A 118 3.08 12.31 -5.37
N GLU A 119 3.50 12.13 -4.11
CA GLU A 119 4.90 12.29 -3.70
C GLU A 119 5.84 11.31 -4.43
N ALA A 120 5.45 10.04 -4.54
CA ALA A 120 6.27 9.02 -5.21
C ALA A 120 6.44 9.30 -6.72
N LEU A 121 5.38 9.73 -7.39
CA LEU A 121 5.40 10.09 -8.82
C LEU A 121 6.23 11.35 -9.08
N GLN A 122 6.14 12.36 -8.21
CA GLN A 122 6.98 13.57 -8.30
C GLN A 122 8.46 13.21 -8.20
N ASN A 123 8.84 12.39 -7.21
CA ASN A 123 10.23 11.97 -7.01
C ASN A 123 10.79 11.17 -8.19
N LEU A 124 9.99 10.32 -8.85
CA LEU A 124 10.39 9.60 -10.06
C LEU A 124 10.64 10.53 -11.25
N ASN A 125 9.78 11.54 -11.44
CA ASN A 125 9.95 12.54 -12.51
C ASN A 125 11.22 13.40 -12.30
N PHE A 126 11.59 13.68 -11.05
CA PHE A 126 12.84 14.37 -10.72
C PHE A 126 14.10 13.51 -10.92
N SER A 127 14.00 12.18 -10.75
CA SER A 127 15.11 11.26 -11.04
C SER A 127 15.35 11.11 -12.55
N LEU A 128 14.29 10.99 -13.35
CA LEU A 128 14.38 10.84 -14.82
C LEU A 128 14.88 12.11 -15.54
N THR A 129 14.76 13.29 -14.92
CA THR A 129 15.31 14.55 -15.44
C THR A 129 16.78 14.77 -15.10
N ARG A 130 17.32 14.04 -14.12
CA ARG A 130 18.75 14.09 -13.76
C ARG A 130 19.63 13.13 -14.55
N GLU A 131 19.07 12.05 -15.12
CA GLU A 131 19.80 11.11 -15.99
C GLU A 131 19.94 11.58 -17.45
N LYS A 132 19.38 12.75 -17.81
CA LYS A 132 19.49 13.34 -19.16
C LYS A 132 20.41 14.57 -19.24
N ARG A 133 21.36 14.71 -18.30
CA ARG A 133 22.37 15.79 -18.33
C ARG A 133 23.78 15.23 -18.31
#